data_AF-A0A1M3N807-F1
#
_entry.id   AF-A0A1M3N807-F1
#
_cell.length_a   1.000
_cell.length_b   1.000
_cell.length_c   1.000
_cell.angle_alpha   90.00
_cell.angle_beta   90.00
_cell.angle_gamma   90.00
#
_symmetry.space_group_name_H-M   'P 1'
#
loop_
_entity.id
_entity.type
_entity.pdbx_description
1 polymer ?
#
loop_
_entity_poly.entity_id
_entity_poly.type
_entity_poly.pdbx_seq_one_letter_code
_entity_poly.pdbx_strand_id
1 'polypeptide(L)'
;MLASLLRPARRGLAPLVLLTLASGCKVGGCAANVLGDIVGQTGDVYCDRRFVDSPSKQPAPFCQEVIDTIAVGEIEDDCREKHAARASEGKCPRANIIAGCKLHKDNDDGSEVWDWYYDVSDLEDASAQDADSEAGPLFKDPIRTKEEVKELCADPKRYEEGATFVESP
;
A
#
# COMPACT_ATOMS: atom_id res chain seq x y z
N MET A 1 10.51 34.65 -75.73
CA MET A 1 9.32 34.23 -76.51
C MET A 1 9.42 32.75 -76.80
N LEU A 2 8.63 31.92 -76.10
CA LEU A 2 7.85 30.77 -76.57
C LEU A 2 7.61 29.82 -75.40
N ALA A 3 6.33 29.58 -75.14
CA ALA A 3 5.80 28.70 -74.12
C ALA A 3 5.41 27.34 -74.72
N SER A 4 5.23 26.39 -73.81
CA SER A 4 4.35 25.20 -73.88
C SER A 4 4.87 23.94 -74.57
N LEU A 5 4.85 22.85 -73.80
CA LEU A 5 4.22 21.53 -74.05
C LEU A 5 4.33 20.76 -72.70
N LEU A 6 3.27 20.61 -71.85
CA LEU A 6 2.24 19.54 -71.87
C LEU A 6 2.85 18.15 -72.16
N ARG A 7 2.66 17.04 -71.41
CA ARG A 7 1.83 16.66 -70.24
C ARG A 7 2.26 15.21 -69.83
N PRO A 8 1.58 14.47 -68.92
CA PRO A 8 2.15 13.62 -67.87
C PRO A 8 2.09 12.11 -68.16
N ALA A 9 2.72 11.27 -67.33
CA ALA A 9 2.21 9.92 -67.03
C ALA A 9 2.98 9.21 -65.90
N ARG A 10 2.20 8.51 -65.04
CA ARG A 10 2.56 7.36 -64.18
C ARG A 10 3.27 7.65 -62.85
N ARG A 11 2.94 7.00 -61.73
CA ARG A 11 1.81 6.17 -61.24
C ARG A 11 2.24 5.83 -59.80
N GLY A 12 1.37 6.02 -58.81
CA GLY A 12 1.53 5.57 -57.42
C GLY A 12 0.51 6.31 -56.57
N LEU A 13 -0.68 5.79 -56.24
CA LEU A 13 -0.95 4.69 -55.29
C LEU A 13 0.00 4.79 -54.08
N ALA A 14 -0.41 5.10 -52.86
CA ALA A 14 -1.70 4.84 -52.20
C ALA A 14 -1.96 5.81 -51.02
N PRO A 15 -3.24 6.03 -50.64
CA PRO A 15 -3.59 6.52 -49.32
C PRO A 15 -3.67 5.33 -48.36
N LEU A 16 -3.00 5.38 -47.21
CA LEU A 16 -3.28 4.45 -46.12
C LEU A 16 -3.57 5.25 -44.85
N VAL A 17 -4.86 5.55 -44.70
CA VAL A 17 -5.47 5.92 -43.42
C VAL A 17 -5.55 4.62 -42.61
N LEU A 18 -4.71 4.49 -41.58
CA LEU A 18 -4.85 3.45 -40.55
C LEU A 18 -5.39 4.12 -39.29
N LEU A 19 -6.72 4.23 -39.26
CA LEU A 19 -7.54 4.49 -38.09
C LEU A 19 -8.16 3.15 -37.70
N THR A 20 -7.57 2.47 -36.73
CA THR A 20 -8.25 1.41 -35.97
C THR A 20 -8.01 1.64 -34.49
N LEU A 21 -9.02 2.24 -33.88
CA LEU A 21 -9.29 2.21 -32.45
C LEU A 21 -9.52 0.77 -31.96
N ALA A 22 -9.20 0.58 -30.69
CA ALA A 22 -9.71 -0.43 -29.74
C ALA A 22 -8.95 -1.76 -29.61
N SER A 23 -8.17 -1.87 -28.54
CA SER A 23 -8.38 -2.88 -27.50
C SER A 23 -7.75 -2.41 -26.19
N GLY A 24 -8.55 -2.40 -25.11
CA GLY A 24 -8.29 -1.61 -23.91
C GLY A 24 -7.25 -2.15 -22.94
N CYS A 25 -6.75 -1.23 -22.12
CA CYS A 25 -6.38 -1.48 -20.74
C CYS A 25 -7.35 -0.68 -19.87
N LYS A 26 -8.28 -1.38 -19.21
CA LYS A 26 -8.80 -0.88 -17.93
C LYS A 26 -7.71 -1.21 -16.91
N VAL A 27 -6.82 -0.27 -16.68
CA VAL A 27 -6.00 -0.25 -15.47
C VAL A 27 -6.22 1.13 -14.88
N GLY A 28 -6.96 1.16 -13.76
CA GLY A 28 -7.12 2.36 -12.96
C GLY A 28 -5.76 2.74 -12.41
N GLY A 29 -5.10 3.69 -13.05
CA GLY A 29 -3.96 4.40 -12.54
C GLY A 29 -4.21 5.86 -12.88
N CYS A 30 -4.60 6.64 -11.87
CA CYS A 30 -4.79 8.08 -12.03
C CYS A 30 -3.44 8.70 -12.36
N ALA A 31 -3.24 9.04 -13.63
CA ALA A 31 -2.12 9.88 -14.04
C ALA A 31 -2.45 11.36 -13.79
N ALA A 32 -1.48 12.03 -13.17
CA ALA A 32 -1.18 13.46 -13.15
C ALA A 32 -1.73 14.30 -11.98
N ASN A 33 -0.82 14.82 -11.15
CA ASN A 33 -0.38 16.23 -11.30
C ASN A 33 1.03 16.51 -10.71
N VAL A 34 1.99 16.68 -11.62
CA VAL A 34 3.07 17.69 -11.69
C VAL A 34 3.71 18.18 -10.37
N LEU A 35 4.91 17.66 -10.03
CA LEU A 35 6.16 18.42 -9.74
C LEU A 35 7.37 17.44 -9.79
N GLY A 36 8.26 17.57 -10.78
CA GLY A 36 9.67 17.12 -10.68
C GLY A 36 10.00 15.62 -10.67
N ASP A 37 9.90 14.96 -11.82
CA ASP A 37 10.83 13.93 -12.33
C ASP A 37 11.36 12.81 -11.39
N ILE A 38 10.46 12.06 -10.75
CA ILE A 38 10.65 10.63 -10.47
C ILE A 38 9.39 9.91 -10.98
N VAL A 39 9.43 9.43 -12.23
CA VAL A 39 8.41 8.50 -12.75
C VAL A 39 8.76 7.10 -12.28
N GLY A 40 8.65 6.86 -10.97
CA GLY A 40 8.63 5.52 -10.40
C GLY A 40 7.24 4.92 -10.58
N GLN A 41 7.16 3.62 -10.88
CA GLN A 41 5.89 2.92 -10.76
C GLN A 41 5.53 2.91 -9.26
N THR A 42 4.44 3.58 -8.88
CA THR A 42 3.94 3.51 -7.50
C THR A 42 3.20 2.19 -7.29
N GLY A 43 3.19 1.73 -6.05
CA GLY A 43 2.47 0.54 -5.62
C GLY A 43 2.01 0.64 -4.18
N ASP A 44 1.14 -0.29 -3.79
CA ASP A 44 0.71 -0.47 -2.41
C ASP A 44 1.58 -1.55 -1.77
N VAL A 45 1.86 -1.42 -0.48
CA VAL A 45 2.60 -2.41 0.29
C VAL A 45 2.05 -2.48 1.71
N TYR A 46 2.10 -3.65 2.33
CA TYR A 46 1.76 -3.80 3.72
C TYR A 46 2.82 -4.53 4.55
N CYS A 47 2.87 -4.19 5.83
CA CYS A 47 3.62 -4.82 6.89
C CYS A 47 2.66 -5.31 7.98
N ASP A 48 2.39 -6.60 8.01
CA ASP A 48 1.48 -7.22 8.97
C ASP A 48 2.21 -7.64 10.23
N ARG A 49 2.17 -6.77 11.25
CA ARG A 49 2.88 -6.97 12.51
C ARG A 49 2.20 -7.96 13.45
N ARG A 50 1.05 -8.52 13.07
CA ARG A 50 0.41 -9.61 13.81
C ARG A 50 1.19 -10.91 13.71
N PHE A 51 1.91 -11.09 12.60
CA PHE A 51 2.67 -12.30 12.30
C PHE A 51 4.15 -11.96 12.27
N VAL A 52 4.90 -12.49 13.24
CA VAL A 52 6.36 -12.32 13.34
C VAL A 52 7.07 -13.67 13.30
N ASP A 53 8.15 -13.76 12.52
CA ASP A 53 8.91 -14.99 12.26
C ASP A 53 10.12 -15.14 13.22
N SER A 54 10.25 -14.26 14.22
CA SER A 54 11.36 -14.27 15.18
C SER A 54 10.85 -14.29 16.63
N PRO A 55 11.32 -15.23 17.47
CA PRO A 55 10.95 -15.27 18.89
C PRO A 55 11.50 -14.08 19.70
N SER A 56 12.47 -13.34 19.13
CA SER A 56 13.05 -12.14 19.74
C SER A 56 12.24 -10.86 19.47
N LYS A 57 11.25 -10.93 18.59
CA LYS A 57 10.41 -9.80 18.18
C LYS A 57 9.01 -9.99 18.73
N GLN A 58 8.45 -8.90 19.24
CA GLN A 58 7.10 -8.89 19.76
C GLN A 58 6.12 -8.55 18.63
N PRO A 59 5.09 -9.39 18.38
CA PRO A 59 4.04 -9.04 17.45
C PRO A 59 3.16 -7.92 18.04
N ALA A 60 2.45 -7.24 17.16
CA ALA A 60 1.56 -6.13 17.49
C ALA A 60 0.20 -6.32 16.79
N PRO A 61 -0.91 -5.86 17.39
CA PRO A 61 -2.27 -6.15 16.89
C PRO A 61 -2.66 -5.24 15.71
N PHE A 62 -1.71 -4.90 14.82
CA PHE A 62 -1.96 -4.03 13.68
C PHE A 62 -1.19 -4.45 12.43
N CYS A 63 -1.71 -4.06 11.28
CA CYS A 63 -1.05 -4.10 9.98
C CYS A 63 -0.87 -2.66 9.52
N GLN A 64 0.34 -2.31 9.10
CA GLN A 64 0.61 -1.03 8.46
C GLN A 64 0.54 -1.20 6.94
N GLU A 65 -0.18 -0.34 6.24
CA GLU A 65 -0.12 -0.24 4.78
C GLU A 65 0.36 1.13 4.35
N VAL A 66 1.10 1.15 3.25
CA VAL A 66 1.55 2.35 2.56
C VAL A 66 0.96 2.31 1.16
N ILE A 67 0.26 3.38 0.79
CA ILE A 67 -0.52 3.49 -0.45
C ILE A 67 0.19 4.44 -1.40
N ASP A 68 0.28 4.06 -2.68
CA ASP A 68 0.87 4.86 -3.75
C ASP A 68 2.36 5.24 -3.52
N THR A 69 3.17 4.34 -2.98
CA THR A 69 4.61 4.57 -2.74
C THR A 69 5.50 4.09 -3.88
N ILE A 70 6.63 4.78 -4.10
CA ILE A 70 7.71 4.31 -4.99
C ILE A 70 8.68 3.35 -4.29
N ALA A 71 8.57 3.20 -2.97
CA ALA A 71 9.53 2.51 -2.11
C ALA A 71 9.01 1.13 -1.62
N VAL A 72 8.16 0.46 -2.40
CA VAL A 72 7.56 -0.85 -2.07
C VAL A 72 8.59 -1.85 -1.52
N GLY A 73 9.70 -2.04 -2.25
CA GLY A 73 10.74 -2.99 -1.84
C GLY A 73 11.44 -2.61 -0.54
N GLU A 74 11.73 -1.32 -0.34
CA GLU A 74 12.39 -0.84 0.88
C GLU A 74 11.49 -1.01 2.11
N ILE A 75 10.18 -0.78 1.96
CA ILE A 75 9.20 -0.97 3.02
C ILE A 75 9.04 -2.45 3.36
N GLU A 76 9.05 -3.35 2.37
CA GLU A 76 9.05 -4.79 2.62
C GLU A 76 10.29 -5.24 3.39
N ASP A 77 11.47 -4.81 2.95
CA ASP A 77 12.74 -5.16 3.58
C ASP A 77 12.79 -4.61 5.02
N ASP A 78 12.40 -3.35 5.22
CA ASP A 78 12.31 -2.72 6.53
C ASP A 78 11.36 -3.48 7.47
N CYS A 79 10.20 -3.90 6.97
CA CYS A 79 9.25 -4.67 7.76
C CYS A 79 9.85 -6.01 8.23
N ARG A 80 10.50 -6.72 7.31
CA ARG A 80 11.14 -8.02 7.61
C ARG A 80 12.35 -7.85 8.53
N GLU A 81 13.22 -6.89 8.28
CA GLU A 81 14.46 -6.73 9.05
C GLU A 81 14.21 -6.12 10.43
N LYS A 82 13.38 -5.07 10.52
CA LYS A 82 13.17 -4.34 11.79
C LYS A 82 12.19 -5.08 12.69
N HIS A 83 11.15 -5.70 12.13
CA HIS A 83 10.06 -6.30 12.90
C HIS A 83 10.00 -7.82 12.81
N ALA A 84 10.77 -8.46 11.92
CA ALA A 84 10.56 -9.86 11.55
C ALA A 84 9.11 -10.14 11.14
N ALA A 85 8.42 -9.14 10.60
CA ALA A 85 7.00 -9.21 10.31
C ALA A 85 6.74 -9.60 8.86
N ARG A 86 5.53 -10.11 8.59
CA ARG A 86 5.12 -10.46 7.23
C ARG A 86 4.91 -9.21 6.39
N ALA A 87 5.60 -9.12 5.26
CA ALA A 87 5.40 -8.07 4.26
C ALA A 87 4.99 -8.63 2.89
N SER A 88 4.23 -7.84 2.13
CA SER A 88 3.89 -8.13 0.73
C SER A 88 3.31 -6.89 0.05
N GLU A 89 3.43 -6.84 -1.28
CA GLU A 89 2.66 -5.92 -2.13
C GLU A 89 1.15 -6.02 -1.87
N GLY A 90 0.47 -4.89 -1.99
CA GLY A 90 -0.95 -4.73 -1.82
C GLY A 90 -1.34 -4.09 -0.48
N LYS A 91 -2.63 -4.19 -0.17
CA LYS A 91 -3.25 -3.60 1.02
C LYS A 91 -3.31 -4.60 2.18
N CYS A 92 -3.35 -4.08 3.40
CA CYS A 92 -3.60 -4.87 4.59
C CYS A 92 -4.90 -5.69 4.45
N PRO A 93 -4.93 -6.94 4.94
CA PRO A 93 -6.14 -7.77 4.92
C PRO A 93 -7.32 -7.07 5.60
N ARG A 94 -8.51 -7.10 5.01
CA ARG A 94 -9.67 -6.38 5.57
C ARG A 94 -10.49 -7.17 6.60
N ALA A 95 -10.23 -8.47 6.73
CA ALA A 95 -10.90 -9.31 7.72
C ALA A 95 -10.49 -8.94 9.15
N ASN A 96 -11.47 -8.89 10.06
CA ASN A 96 -11.29 -8.66 11.51
C ASN A 96 -10.67 -7.30 11.88
N ILE A 97 -10.77 -6.28 11.02
CA ILE A 97 -10.39 -4.91 11.39
C ILE A 97 -11.38 -4.36 12.43
N ILE A 98 -10.85 -3.85 13.54
CA ILE A 98 -11.62 -3.07 14.52
C ILE A 98 -11.85 -1.65 13.98
N ALA A 99 -10.74 -0.97 13.64
CA ALA A 99 -10.68 0.38 13.07
C ALA A 99 -9.23 0.67 12.61
N GLY A 100 -8.97 1.87 12.09
CA GLY A 100 -7.62 2.28 11.69
C GLY A 100 -7.27 3.71 12.06
N CYS A 101 -5.99 4.02 11.96
CA CYS A 101 -5.42 5.35 12.07
C CYS A 101 -4.76 5.73 10.74
N LYS A 102 -5.26 6.76 10.06
CA LYS A 102 -4.56 7.39 8.93
C LYS A 102 -3.54 8.37 9.49
N LEU A 103 -2.26 8.13 9.29
CA LEU A 103 -1.21 9.02 9.78
C LEU A 103 -1.25 10.33 8.97
N HIS A 104 -1.02 11.46 9.65
CA HIS A 104 -0.94 12.77 8.99
C HIS A 104 0.42 13.01 8.32
N LYS A 105 1.38 12.15 8.63
CA LYS A 105 2.67 12.11 7.94
C LYS A 105 2.46 11.66 6.51
N ASP A 106 2.77 12.56 5.58
CA ASP A 106 3.04 12.20 4.20
C ASP A 106 4.52 11.80 4.09
N ASN A 107 4.80 10.69 3.40
CA ASN A 107 6.18 10.35 3.06
C ASN A 107 6.72 11.32 1.99
N ASP A 108 8.04 11.36 1.82
CA ASP A 108 8.70 12.24 0.84
C ASP A 108 8.22 11.98 -0.60
N ASP A 109 7.70 10.80 -0.88
CA ASP A 109 7.12 10.39 -2.16
C ASP A 109 5.62 10.67 -2.29
N GLY A 110 5.00 11.28 -1.28
CA GLY A 110 3.57 11.60 -1.22
C GLY A 110 2.66 10.40 -0.91
N SER A 111 3.22 9.27 -0.48
CA SER A 111 2.43 8.10 -0.10
C SER A 111 1.71 8.27 1.23
N GLU A 112 0.54 7.62 1.34
CA GLU A 112 -0.27 7.63 2.56
C GLU A 112 0.06 6.43 3.45
N VAL A 113 0.19 6.64 4.76
CA VAL A 113 0.44 5.57 5.73
C VAL A 113 -0.78 5.34 6.62
N TRP A 114 -1.14 4.07 6.77
CA TRP A 114 -2.31 3.64 7.53
C TRP A 114 -1.94 2.50 8.47
N ASP A 115 -2.33 2.63 9.74
CA ASP A 115 -2.28 1.51 10.70
C ASP A 115 -3.69 0.97 10.90
N TRP A 116 -3.95 -0.28 10.51
CA TRP A 116 -5.20 -0.99 10.76
C TRP A 116 -5.06 -1.90 11.96
N TYR A 117 -5.94 -1.72 12.95
CA TYR A 117 -5.96 -2.50 14.18
C TYR A 117 -6.97 -3.64 14.08
N TYR A 118 -6.59 -4.83 14.56
CA TYR A 118 -7.35 -6.05 14.38
C TYR A 118 -7.79 -6.65 15.70
N ASP A 119 -8.94 -7.32 15.66
CA ASP A 119 -9.27 -8.31 16.68
C ASP A 119 -8.35 -9.52 16.47
N VAL A 120 -7.50 -9.77 17.46
CA VAL A 120 -6.49 -10.85 17.48
C VAL A 120 -6.86 -11.96 18.47
N SER A 121 -8.10 -11.98 18.97
CA SER A 121 -8.56 -12.97 19.96
C SER A 121 -8.36 -14.40 19.44
N ASP A 122 -8.59 -14.62 18.15
CA ASP A 122 -8.38 -15.91 17.47
C ASP A 122 -6.90 -16.33 17.44
N LEU A 123 -5.97 -15.38 17.26
CA LEU A 123 -4.54 -15.64 17.25
C LEU A 123 -4.00 -15.96 18.64
N GLU A 124 -4.53 -15.30 19.67
CA GLU A 124 -4.18 -15.58 21.06
C GLU A 124 -4.68 -16.96 21.49
N ASP A 125 -5.93 -17.29 21.17
CA ASP A 125 -6.52 -18.59 21.47
C ASP A 125 -5.79 -19.75 20.79
N ALA A 126 -5.32 -19.54 19.55
CA ALA A 126 -4.51 -20.53 18.84
C ALA A 126 -3.17 -20.76 19.55
N SER A 127 -2.50 -19.69 20.00
CA SER A 127 -1.22 -19.81 20.71
C SER A 127 -1.32 -20.45 22.09
N ALA A 128 -2.43 -20.23 22.79
CA ALA A 128 -2.70 -20.87 24.08
C ALA A 128 -2.90 -22.39 23.95
N GLN A 129 -3.25 -22.88 22.77
CA GLN A 129 -3.36 -24.33 22.51
C GLN A 129 -1.98 -24.98 22.27
N ASP A 130 -0.97 -24.21 21.87
CA ASP A 130 0.40 -24.64 21.62
C ASP A 130 1.35 -24.41 22.83
N ALA A 131 0.77 -24.31 24.04
CA ALA A 131 1.39 -23.85 25.29
C ALA A 131 2.52 -24.71 25.90
N ASP A 132 3.05 -25.69 25.17
CA ASP A 132 4.35 -26.31 25.50
C ASP A 132 5.53 -25.38 25.11
N SER A 133 5.26 -24.25 24.44
CA SER A 133 6.26 -23.24 24.13
C SER A 133 6.27 -22.14 25.20
N GLU A 134 7.47 -21.85 25.72
CA GLU A 134 7.82 -20.75 26.64
C GLU A 134 7.57 -19.33 26.04
N ALA A 135 6.58 -19.19 25.15
CA ALA A 135 6.22 -17.92 24.54
C ALA A 135 5.35 -17.16 25.55
N GLY A 136 5.85 -16.02 26.05
CA GLY A 136 5.04 -15.06 26.81
C GLY A 136 3.81 -14.57 26.04
N PRO A 137 2.99 -13.66 26.61
CA PRO A 137 1.79 -13.16 25.93
C PRO A 137 2.16 -12.61 24.54
N LEU A 138 1.53 -13.18 23.51
CA LEU A 138 1.86 -12.94 22.11
C LEU A 138 1.73 -11.44 21.81
N PHE A 139 0.61 -10.84 22.20
CA PHE A 139 0.37 -9.40 22.09
C PHE A 139 0.42 -8.77 23.49
N LYS A 140 1.30 -7.78 23.68
CA LYS A 140 1.29 -6.95 24.89
C LYS A 140 0.26 -5.85 24.73
N ASP A 141 -0.73 -5.83 25.63
CA ASP A 141 -1.82 -4.86 25.67
C ASP A 141 -2.60 -4.77 24.35
N PRO A 142 -3.24 -5.87 23.92
CA PRO A 142 -3.97 -5.93 22.65
C PRO A 142 -5.19 -5.01 22.67
N ILE A 143 -5.37 -4.27 21.58
CA ILE A 143 -6.49 -3.37 21.35
C ILE A 143 -7.72 -4.19 20.95
N ARG A 144 -8.87 -3.91 21.55
CA ARG A 144 -10.11 -4.72 21.39
C ARG A 144 -11.29 -3.92 20.88
N THR A 145 -11.25 -2.60 21.02
CA THR A 145 -12.42 -1.74 20.77
C THR A 145 -12.09 -0.58 19.86
N LYS A 146 -13.12 -0.03 19.20
CA LYS A 146 -12.98 1.16 18.36
C LYS A 146 -12.56 2.37 19.20
N GLU A 147 -13.04 2.45 20.43
CA GLU A 147 -12.71 3.48 21.39
C GLU A 147 -11.21 3.48 21.72
N GLU A 148 -10.62 2.32 21.98
CA GLU A 148 -9.18 2.19 22.22
C GLU A 148 -8.37 2.56 20.96
N VAL A 149 -8.81 2.17 19.76
CA VAL A 149 -8.16 2.60 18.51
C VAL A 149 -8.24 4.12 18.36
N LYS A 150 -9.39 4.72 18.68
CA LYS A 150 -9.57 6.17 18.62
C LYS A 150 -8.66 6.91 19.61
N GLU A 151 -8.49 6.37 20.82
CA GLU A 151 -7.54 6.90 21.79
C GLU A 151 -6.09 6.78 21.30
N LEU A 152 -5.73 5.65 20.68
CA LEU A 152 -4.41 5.45 20.06
C LEU A 152 -4.13 6.42 18.92
N CYS A 153 -5.08 6.64 18.01
CA CYS A 153 -4.89 7.60 16.92
C CYS A 153 -4.66 9.03 17.44
N ALA A 154 -5.19 9.35 18.63
CA ALA A 154 -5.03 10.63 19.29
C ALA A 154 -3.78 10.72 20.20
N ASP A 155 -3.05 9.62 20.41
CA ASP A 155 -1.87 9.61 21.28
C ASP A 155 -0.62 10.11 20.54
N PRO A 156 -0.08 11.30 20.90
CA PRO A 156 1.13 11.84 20.27
C PRO A 156 2.38 11.01 20.58
N LYS A 157 2.36 10.15 21.61
CA LYS A 157 3.46 9.20 21.85
C LYS A 157 3.47 8.07 20.83
N ARG A 158 2.31 7.75 20.24
CA ARG A 158 2.18 6.76 19.17
C ARG A 158 2.41 7.40 17.81
N TYR A 159 1.80 8.56 17.56
CA TYR A 159 1.84 9.29 16.29
C TYR A 159 2.27 10.74 16.53
N GLU A 160 3.57 11.02 16.46
CA GLU A 160 4.15 12.34 16.72
C GLU A 160 3.53 13.44 15.83
N GLU A 161 3.31 13.12 14.55
CA GLU A 161 2.74 14.03 13.56
C GLU A 161 1.20 14.04 13.57
N GLY A 162 0.59 13.21 14.42
CA GLY A 162 -0.85 13.00 14.50
C GLY A 162 -1.39 11.92 13.57
N ALA A 163 -2.61 11.46 13.87
CA ALA A 163 -3.37 10.56 13.02
C ALA A 163 -4.88 10.83 13.13
N THR A 164 -5.60 10.46 12.07
CA THR A 164 -7.07 10.51 12.01
C THR A 164 -7.62 9.12 12.25
N PHE A 165 -8.55 8.99 13.20
CA PHE A 165 -9.34 7.77 13.36
C PHE A 165 -10.22 7.52 12.14
N VAL A 166 -10.22 6.27 11.66
CA VAL A 166 -11.01 5.82 10.53
C VAL A 166 -11.77 4.56 10.91
N GLU A 167 -13.07 4.53 10.61
CA GLU A 167 -13.88 3.33 10.82
C GLU A 167 -13.44 2.19 9.89
N SER A 168 -13.62 0.96 10.36
CA SER A 168 -13.38 -0.24 9.55
C SER A 168 -14.15 -0.16 8.21
N PRO A 169 -13.51 -0.49 7.07
CA PRO A 169 -14.15 -0.47 5.75
C PRO A 169 -15.20 -1.56 5.55
#